data_AF-A0A221VXR5-F1
#
_entry.id   AF-A0A221VXR5-F1
#
_cell.length_a   1.000
_cell.length_b   1.000
_cell.length_c   1.000
_cell.angle_alpha   90.00
_cell.angle_beta   90.00
_cell.angle_gamma   90.00
#
_symmetry.space_group_name_H-M   'P 1'
#
loop_
_entity.id
_entity.type
_entity.pdbx_description
1 polymer ?
#
loop_
_entity_poly.entity_id
_entity_poly.type
_entity_poly.pdbx_seq_one_letter_code
_entity_poly.pdbx_strand_id
1 'polypeptide(L)'
;MVPIPNDPGGRRMSEDEMVEFITSAYGGDLACPDFSFVRAQLAARPYDSAIERIRALDALEVAESIDLNYEVCFGYEMVGETSIWVLEISMVAPLAVLARAGGGYWHQLIYPSGEGLTSVEEAVFDILGAQGIEFPSREQLEQPLDMSLAFTDPENVRVYHALFSDEDFLPWQFSPLYPELSRSE
;
A
#
# COMPACT_ATOMS: atom_id res chain seq x y z
N MET A 1 -25.55 25.27 -23.57
CA MET A 1 -24.21 24.97 -23.02
C MET A 1 -24.46 24.13 -21.79
N VAL A 2 -24.37 22.81 -21.94
CA VAL A 2 -24.59 21.86 -20.84
C VAL A 2 -23.27 21.83 -20.05
N PRO A 3 -23.28 22.00 -18.73
CA PRO A 3 -22.07 21.82 -17.94
C PRO A 3 -21.66 20.35 -18.06
N ILE A 4 -20.46 20.12 -18.56
CA ILE A 4 -19.79 18.82 -18.48
C ILE A 4 -19.46 18.64 -17.00
N PRO A 5 -19.95 17.57 -16.33
CA PRO A 5 -19.48 17.27 -14.99
C PRO A 5 -18.00 16.92 -15.07
N ASN A 6 -17.16 17.74 -14.45
CA ASN A 6 -15.82 17.32 -14.04
C ASN A 6 -16.03 16.27 -12.95
N ASP A 7 -15.96 15.00 -13.31
CA ASP A 7 -15.73 13.93 -12.34
C ASP A 7 -14.24 13.55 -12.43
N PRO A 8 -13.35 14.15 -11.63
CA PRO A 8 -11.97 13.70 -11.50
C PRO A 8 -11.88 12.43 -10.62
N GLY A 9 -13.01 11.92 -10.11
CA GLY A 9 -13.06 10.74 -9.26
C GLY A 9 -13.15 9.46 -10.09
N GLY A 10 -12.00 8.88 -10.43
CA GLY A 10 -11.96 7.45 -10.72
C GLY A 10 -12.71 6.71 -9.59
N ARG A 11 -13.62 5.82 -9.97
CA ARG A 11 -14.39 5.02 -9.01
C ARG A 11 -13.39 4.28 -8.12
N ARG A 12 -13.36 4.62 -6.82
CA ARG A 12 -12.57 3.88 -5.84
C ARG A 12 -13.07 2.44 -5.75
N MET A 13 -12.14 1.50 -5.67
CA MET A 13 -12.42 0.09 -5.41
C MET A 13 -13.23 -0.05 -4.11
N SER A 14 -14.37 -0.74 -4.18
CA SER A 14 -15.15 -1.06 -2.98
C SER A 14 -14.45 -2.14 -2.14
N GLU A 15 -14.89 -2.30 -0.89
CA GLU A 15 -14.42 -3.37 -0.01
C GLU A 15 -14.67 -4.76 -0.63
N ASP A 16 -15.86 -4.99 -1.18
CA ASP A 16 -16.21 -6.25 -1.86
C ASP A 16 -15.28 -6.53 -3.05
N GLU A 17 -15.00 -5.50 -3.87
CA GLU A 17 -14.10 -5.63 -5.02
C GLU A 17 -12.67 -5.97 -4.55
N MET A 18 -12.21 -5.37 -3.46
CA MET A 18 -10.89 -5.61 -2.89
C MET A 18 -10.76 -7.05 -2.36
N VAL A 19 -11.76 -7.52 -1.61
CA VAL A 19 -11.79 -8.91 -1.12
C VAL A 19 -11.87 -9.90 -2.27
N GLU A 20 -12.61 -9.59 -3.35
CA GLU A 20 -12.66 -10.42 -4.56
C GLU A 20 -11.28 -10.51 -5.24
N PHE A 21 -10.57 -9.38 -5.39
CA PHE A 21 -9.22 -9.36 -5.94
C PHE A 21 -8.26 -10.22 -5.11
N ILE A 22 -8.27 -10.04 -3.79
CA ILE A 22 -7.46 -10.83 -2.84
C ILE A 22 -7.79 -12.32 -3.02
N THR A 23 -9.07 -12.68 -2.86
CA THR A 23 -9.52 -14.08 -2.96
C THR A 23 -9.09 -14.70 -4.27
N SER A 24 -9.26 -14.00 -5.40
CA SER A 24 -8.88 -14.53 -6.70
C SER A 24 -7.36 -14.67 -6.88
N ALA A 25 -6.56 -13.71 -6.40
CA ALA A 25 -5.10 -13.75 -6.52
C ALA A 25 -4.49 -14.91 -5.73
N TYR A 26 -5.08 -15.24 -4.58
CA TYR A 26 -4.66 -16.32 -3.70
C TYR A 26 -5.27 -17.69 -4.07
N GLY A 27 -5.86 -17.84 -5.25
CA GLY A 27 -6.37 -19.12 -5.74
C GLY A 27 -7.76 -19.52 -5.24
N GLY A 28 -8.47 -18.61 -4.57
CA GLY A 28 -9.87 -18.73 -4.19
C GLY A 28 -10.14 -19.22 -2.77
N ASP A 29 -9.19 -19.93 -2.14
CA ASP A 29 -9.31 -20.43 -0.78
C ASP A 29 -8.33 -19.71 0.16
N LEU A 30 -8.82 -18.73 0.91
CA LEU A 30 -8.00 -17.95 1.85
C LEU A 30 -7.57 -18.73 3.10
N ALA A 31 -8.14 -19.91 3.35
CA ALA A 31 -7.63 -20.81 4.39
C ALA A 31 -6.39 -21.59 3.92
N CYS A 32 -6.13 -21.65 2.60
CA CYS A 32 -4.95 -22.27 2.00
C CYS A 32 -4.43 -21.40 0.84
N PRO A 33 -3.94 -20.18 1.12
CA PRO A 33 -3.63 -19.20 0.09
C PRO A 33 -2.46 -19.64 -0.81
N ASP A 34 -2.62 -19.43 -2.12
CA ASP A 34 -1.57 -19.65 -3.11
C ASP A 34 -0.74 -18.39 -3.34
N PHE A 35 0.55 -18.44 -2.96
CA PHE A 35 1.51 -17.35 -3.17
C PHE A 35 2.31 -17.48 -4.49
N SER A 36 1.94 -18.39 -5.38
CA SER A 36 2.67 -18.65 -6.63
C SER A 36 2.78 -17.41 -7.53
N PHE A 37 1.85 -16.45 -7.42
CA PHE A 37 1.86 -15.19 -8.16
C PHE A 37 3.05 -14.29 -7.83
N VAL A 38 3.60 -14.34 -6.60
CA VAL A 38 4.68 -13.45 -6.14
C VAL A 38 5.89 -13.53 -7.07
N ARG A 39 6.31 -14.75 -7.43
CA ARG A 39 7.44 -14.95 -8.35
C ARG A 39 7.18 -14.39 -9.74
N ALA A 40 5.94 -14.51 -10.22
CA ALA A 40 5.55 -13.99 -11.52
C ALA A 40 5.56 -12.46 -11.52
N GLN A 41 5.05 -11.83 -10.46
CA GLN A 41 5.04 -10.38 -10.30
C GLN A 41 6.45 -9.80 -10.20
N LEU A 42 7.32 -10.40 -9.37
CA LEU A 42 8.73 -10.02 -9.26
C LEU A 42 9.47 -10.09 -10.60
N ALA A 43 9.18 -11.10 -11.43
CA ALA A 43 9.79 -11.23 -12.75
C ALA A 43 9.21 -10.23 -13.76
N ALA A 44 7.92 -9.94 -13.67
CA ALA A 44 7.22 -9.03 -14.59
C ALA A 44 7.53 -7.55 -14.34
N ARG A 45 7.83 -7.19 -13.08
CA ARG A 45 8.16 -5.81 -12.66
C ARG A 45 7.16 -4.77 -13.21
N PRO A 46 5.85 -4.94 -12.99
CA PRO A 46 4.81 -4.16 -13.69
C PRO A 46 4.89 -2.65 -13.40
N TYR A 47 5.47 -2.26 -12.27
CA TYR A 47 5.52 -0.88 -11.81
C TYR A 47 6.86 -0.18 -12.07
N ASP A 48 7.84 -0.83 -12.69
CA ASP A 48 9.17 -0.24 -12.91
C ASP A 48 9.09 1.10 -13.65
N SER A 49 8.20 1.24 -14.64
CA SER A 49 8.03 2.52 -15.35
C SER A 49 7.48 3.64 -14.45
N ALA A 50 6.67 3.35 -13.43
CA ALA A 50 6.25 4.37 -12.46
C ALA A 50 7.40 4.71 -11.53
N ILE A 51 8.11 3.71 -11.02
CA ILE A 51 9.22 3.89 -10.09
C ILE A 51 10.37 4.68 -10.73
N GLU A 52 10.69 4.44 -12.01
CA GLU A 52 11.67 5.25 -12.73
C GLU A 52 11.25 6.73 -12.87
N ARG A 53 9.95 7.00 -12.99
CA ARG A 53 9.44 8.39 -12.98
C ARG A 53 9.54 9.03 -11.60
N ILE A 54 9.32 8.26 -10.53
CA ILE A 54 9.50 8.73 -9.15
C ILE A 54 10.98 8.98 -8.85
N ARG A 55 11.88 8.08 -9.27
CA ARG A 55 13.35 8.24 -9.19
C ARG A 55 13.86 9.48 -9.92
N ALA A 56 13.18 9.90 -10.98
CA ALA A 56 13.52 11.11 -11.73
C ALA A 56 13.09 12.41 -11.05
N LEU A 57 12.42 12.36 -9.88
CA LEU A 57 12.14 13.55 -9.09
C LEU A 57 13.44 13.99 -8.39
N ASP A 58 13.93 15.18 -8.72
CA ASP A 58 15.24 15.72 -8.24
C ASP A 58 15.39 15.76 -6.71
N ALA A 59 14.29 15.66 -5.96
CA ALA A 59 14.25 15.79 -4.50
C ALA A 59 14.22 14.43 -3.75
N LEU A 60 14.39 13.30 -4.46
CA LEU A 60 14.24 11.97 -3.88
C LEU A 60 15.39 11.02 -4.25
N GLU A 61 15.95 10.38 -3.23
CA GLU A 61 16.64 9.10 -3.38
C GLU A 61 15.63 7.97 -3.14
N VAL A 62 15.58 6.97 -4.02
CA VAL A 62 14.62 5.85 -3.91
C VAL A 62 15.39 4.54 -3.87
N ALA A 63 15.28 3.84 -2.74
CA ALA A 63 15.83 2.51 -2.54
C ALA A 63 14.70 1.47 -2.50
N GLU A 64 14.94 0.31 -3.11
CA GLU A 64 14.03 -0.83 -3.00
C GLU A 64 14.31 -1.55 -1.67
N SER A 65 13.24 -1.81 -0.91
CA SER A 65 13.26 -2.54 0.35
C SER A 65 12.22 -3.64 0.25
N ILE A 66 12.63 -4.81 -0.24
CA ILE A 66 11.75 -5.97 -0.36
C ILE A 66 12.27 -7.10 0.52
N ASP A 67 11.47 -7.54 1.50
CA ASP A 67 11.68 -8.80 2.20
C ASP A 67 10.80 -9.91 1.60
N LEU A 68 11.41 -10.73 0.75
CA LEU A 68 10.75 -11.83 0.05
C LEU A 68 10.18 -12.93 0.97
N ASN A 69 10.50 -12.92 2.27
CA ASN A 69 9.95 -13.90 3.21
C ASN A 69 8.61 -13.46 3.78
N TYR A 70 8.32 -12.15 3.78
CA TYR A 70 7.18 -11.57 4.49
C TYR A 70 6.30 -10.70 3.58
N GLU A 71 6.82 -10.21 2.46
CA GLU A 71 6.12 -9.19 1.67
C GLU A 71 5.48 -9.75 0.40
N VAL A 72 4.26 -9.31 0.14
CA VAL A 72 3.52 -9.50 -1.12
C VAL A 72 3.34 -8.16 -1.85
N CYS A 73 4.32 -7.27 -1.68
CA CYS A 73 4.39 -5.97 -2.33
C CYS A 73 5.80 -5.64 -2.84
N PHE A 74 5.87 -4.61 -3.66
CA PHE A 74 7.12 -3.92 -3.95
C PHE A 74 7.26 -2.76 -2.96
N GLY A 75 8.14 -2.94 -1.96
CA GLY A 75 8.47 -1.93 -0.97
C GLY A 75 9.61 -1.01 -1.43
N TYR A 76 9.45 0.28 -1.15
CA TYR A 76 10.42 1.32 -1.45
C TYR A 76 10.57 2.29 -0.29
N GLU A 77 11.81 2.56 0.10
CA GLU A 77 12.15 3.70 0.95
C GLU A 77 12.51 4.88 0.05
N MET A 78 11.88 6.02 0.28
CA MET A 78 12.16 7.27 -0.42
C MET A 78 12.69 8.28 0.58
N VAL A 79 13.87 8.83 0.33
CA VAL A 79 14.56 9.77 1.22
C VAL A 79 14.69 11.11 0.50
N GLY A 80 14.12 12.14 1.10
CA GLY A 80 14.33 13.54 0.72
C GLY A 80 15.18 14.27 1.75
N GLU A 81 15.40 15.57 1.55
CA GLU A 81 16.28 16.38 2.42
C GLU A 81 15.85 16.37 3.90
N THR A 82 14.55 16.39 4.16
CA THR A 82 13.99 16.54 5.53
C THR A 82 12.98 15.46 5.89
N SER A 83 12.78 14.47 5.03
CA SER A 83 11.64 13.54 5.16
C SER A 83 11.98 12.18 4.58
N ILE A 84 11.41 11.16 5.18
CA ILE A 84 11.49 9.78 4.71
C ILE A 84 10.05 9.33 4.44
N TRP A 85 9.88 8.62 3.35
CA TRP A 85 8.62 7.99 2.99
C TRP A 85 8.82 6.51 2.75
N VAL A 86 7.77 5.75 3.03
CA VAL A 86 7.67 4.35 2.64
C VAL A 86 6.53 4.23 1.65
N LEU A 87 6.81 3.59 0.51
CA LEU A 87 5.84 3.28 -0.53
C LEU A 87 5.80 1.77 -0.71
N GLU A 88 4.62 1.19 -0.54
CA GLU A 88 4.40 -0.23 -0.84
C GLU A 88 3.35 -0.32 -1.96
N ILE A 89 3.69 -1.05 -3.02
CA ILE A 89 2.77 -1.30 -4.14
C ILE A 89 2.44 -2.79 -4.19
N SER A 90 1.16 -3.13 -4.07
CA SER A 90 0.71 -4.51 -3.96
C SER A 90 1.02 -5.33 -5.23
N MET A 91 1.42 -6.58 -5.04
CA MET A 91 1.52 -7.58 -6.12
C MET A 91 0.17 -8.23 -6.44
N VAL A 92 -0.85 -8.02 -5.60
CA VAL A 92 -2.19 -8.65 -5.68
C VAL A 92 -3.15 -7.82 -6.54
N ALA A 93 -3.12 -6.49 -6.36
CA ALA A 93 -4.03 -5.55 -7.00
C ALA A 93 -3.29 -4.24 -7.34
N PRO A 94 -3.84 -3.36 -8.21
CA PRO A 94 -3.26 -2.03 -8.47
C PRO A 94 -3.54 -1.09 -7.30
N LEU A 95 -3.04 -1.45 -6.12
CA LEU A 95 -3.22 -0.72 -4.86
C LEU A 95 -1.84 -0.39 -4.28
N ALA A 96 -1.74 0.77 -3.64
CA ALA A 96 -0.53 1.20 -2.96
C ALA A 96 -0.84 1.90 -1.64
N VAL A 97 0.13 1.89 -0.75
CA VAL A 97 0.16 2.74 0.45
C VAL A 97 1.40 3.62 0.41
N LEU A 98 1.22 4.88 0.82
CA LEU A 98 2.30 5.83 1.00
C LEU A 98 2.25 6.36 2.42
N ALA A 99 3.38 6.33 3.12
CA ALA A 99 3.48 6.82 4.48
C ALA A 99 4.67 7.76 4.67
N ARG A 100 4.53 8.77 5.54
CA ARG A 100 5.68 9.47 6.12
C ARG A 100 6.26 8.57 7.20
N ALA A 101 7.58 8.41 7.22
CA ALA A 101 8.28 7.56 8.16
C ALA A 101 9.44 8.32 8.84
N GLY A 102 9.92 7.78 9.95
CA GLY A 102 11.09 8.29 10.64
C GLY A 102 11.35 7.53 11.94
N GLY A 103 12.62 7.37 12.32
CA GLY A 103 12.98 6.66 13.54
C GLY A 103 12.64 5.16 13.54
N GLY A 104 12.47 4.56 12.35
CA GLY A 104 12.21 3.12 12.18
C GLY A 104 10.73 2.72 12.21
N TYR A 105 9.79 3.67 12.12
CA TYR A 105 8.36 3.40 12.12
C TYR A 105 7.59 4.36 11.19
N TRP A 106 6.38 3.97 10.82
CA TRP A 106 5.47 4.78 10.02
C TRP A 106 4.80 5.81 10.93
N HIS A 107 4.87 7.08 10.55
CA HIS A 107 4.22 8.17 11.30
C HIS A 107 2.79 8.38 10.81
N GLN A 108 2.59 8.43 9.51
CA GLN A 108 1.30 8.83 8.95
C GLN A 108 1.07 8.23 7.57
N LEU A 109 -0.08 7.58 7.37
CA LEU A 109 -0.56 7.25 6.02
C LEU A 109 -0.99 8.54 5.29
N ILE A 110 -0.57 8.66 4.03
CA ILE A 110 -0.81 9.81 3.17
C ILE A 110 -1.80 9.41 2.08
N TYR A 111 -2.69 10.33 1.71
CA TYR A 111 -3.72 10.08 0.70
C TYR A 111 -3.75 11.18 -0.37
N PRO A 112 -4.15 10.87 -1.62
CA PRO A 112 -4.18 11.83 -2.73
C PRO A 112 -5.01 13.09 -2.47
N SER A 113 -6.03 13.01 -1.62
CA SER A 113 -6.92 14.13 -1.27
C SER A 113 -6.71 14.63 0.17
N GLY A 114 -5.55 14.31 0.78
CA GLY A 114 -5.21 14.76 2.12
C GLY A 114 -4.84 16.24 2.17
N GLU A 115 -5.05 16.88 3.32
CA GLU A 115 -4.51 18.23 3.54
C GLU A 115 -3.00 18.17 3.84
N GLY A 116 -2.25 19.19 3.41
CA GLY A 116 -0.84 19.32 3.75
C GLY A 116 0.10 18.37 3.01
N LEU A 117 -0.26 17.99 1.77
CA LEU A 117 0.65 17.28 0.88
C LEU A 117 1.84 18.17 0.50
N THR A 118 3.01 17.56 0.42
CA THR A 118 4.19 18.16 -0.20
C THR A 118 4.14 17.99 -1.71
N SER A 119 4.88 18.80 -2.46
CA SER A 119 4.97 18.67 -3.92
C SER A 119 5.50 17.30 -4.37
N VAL A 120 6.31 16.65 -3.53
CA VAL A 120 6.81 15.30 -3.79
C VAL A 120 5.69 14.28 -3.66
N GLU A 121 4.88 14.37 -2.60
CA GLU A 121 3.74 13.48 -2.38
C GLU A 121 2.70 13.62 -3.48
N GLU A 122 2.37 14.86 -3.89
CA GLU A 122 1.49 15.14 -5.02
C GLU A 122 2.02 14.50 -6.31
N ALA A 123 3.31 14.67 -6.62
CA ALA A 123 3.92 14.09 -7.81
C ALA A 123 3.90 12.55 -7.79
N VAL A 124 4.14 11.93 -6.63
CA VAL A 124 4.05 10.46 -6.48
C VAL A 124 2.62 9.98 -6.75
N PHE A 125 1.61 10.64 -6.18
CA PHE A 125 0.20 10.30 -6.43
C PHE A 125 -0.18 10.47 -7.90
N ASP A 126 0.27 11.55 -8.56
CA ASP A 126 0.02 11.77 -9.98
C ASP A 126 0.65 10.69 -10.86
N ILE A 127 1.88 10.27 -10.55
CA ILE A 127 2.59 9.21 -11.30
C ILE A 127 1.87 7.87 -11.17
N LEU A 128 1.51 7.48 -9.95
CA LEU A 128 0.88 6.19 -9.66
C LEU A 128 -0.59 6.18 -10.12
N GLY A 129 -1.33 7.26 -9.90
CA GLY A 129 -2.70 7.43 -10.37
C GLY A 129 -2.81 7.38 -11.90
N ALA A 130 -1.81 7.89 -12.64
CA ALA A 130 -1.76 7.76 -14.09
C ALA A 130 -1.60 6.31 -14.59
N GLN A 131 -1.21 5.38 -13.72
CA GLN A 131 -1.19 3.93 -13.98
C GLN A 131 -2.41 3.19 -13.45
N GLY A 132 -3.40 3.92 -12.92
CA GLY A 132 -4.61 3.33 -12.32
C GLY A 132 -4.35 2.69 -10.95
N ILE A 133 -3.25 3.07 -10.27
CA ILE A 133 -2.98 2.62 -8.90
C ILE A 133 -3.81 3.45 -7.93
N GLU A 134 -4.56 2.78 -7.06
CA GLU A 134 -5.41 3.41 -6.04
C GLU A 134 -4.82 3.29 -4.64
N PHE A 135 -5.29 4.15 -3.74
CA PHE A 135 -4.83 4.24 -2.35
C PHE A 135 -6.01 3.95 -1.41
N PRO A 136 -6.15 2.72 -0.92
CA PRO A 136 -7.23 2.35 0.00
C PRO A 136 -7.10 3.14 1.31
N SER A 137 -8.23 3.48 1.94
CA SER A 137 -8.21 4.18 3.23
C SER A 137 -7.70 3.26 4.34
N ARG A 138 -7.24 3.87 5.44
CA ARG A 138 -6.86 3.14 6.65
C ARG A 138 -7.98 2.20 7.10
N GLU A 139 -9.22 2.68 7.12
CA GLU A 139 -10.38 1.89 7.54
C GLU A 139 -10.60 0.66 6.64
N GLN A 140 -10.32 0.76 5.33
CA GLN A 140 -10.39 -0.37 4.41
C GLN A 140 -9.26 -1.37 4.69
N LEU A 141 -8.04 -0.88 4.94
CA LEU A 141 -6.87 -1.70 5.23
C LEU A 141 -6.96 -2.41 6.59
N GLU A 142 -7.63 -1.79 7.55
CA GLU A 142 -7.89 -2.31 8.90
C GLU A 142 -9.09 -3.26 8.97
N GLN A 143 -9.77 -3.56 7.85
CA GLN A 143 -10.85 -4.54 7.86
C GLN A 143 -10.29 -5.93 8.19
N PRO A 144 -10.89 -6.67 9.14
CA PRO A 144 -10.59 -8.07 9.38
C PRO A 144 -10.76 -8.90 8.12
N LEU A 145 -9.87 -9.86 7.91
CA LEU A 145 -9.93 -10.78 6.78
C LEU A 145 -9.70 -12.21 7.30
N ASP A 146 -10.63 -13.12 6.97
CA ASP A 146 -10.53 -14.54 7.31
C ASP A 146 -9.57 -15.23 6.33
N MET A 147 -8.28 -15.11 6.60
CA MET A 147 -7.19 -15.68 5.80
C MET A 147 -6.13 -16.30 6.71
N SER A 148 -5.57 -17.43 6.32
CA SER A 148 -4.47 -18.09 7.03
C SER A 148 -3.14 -17.64 6.47
N LEU A 149 -2.32 -16.97 7.28
CA LEU A 149 -0.96 -16.57 6.92
C LEU A 149 0.08 -17.28 7.80
N ALA A 150 1.36 -17.20 7.42
CA ALA A 150 2.41 -17.98 8.07
C ALA A 150 2.94 -17.32 9.36
N PHE A 151 2.90 -15.98 9.42
CA PHE A 151 3.51 -15.20 10.50
C PHE A 151 2.52 -14.27 11.21
N THR A 152 1.28 -14.17 10.72
CA THR A 152 0.20 -13.41 11.35
C THR A 152 -0.79 -14.33 12.06
N ASP A 153 -1.14 -14.01 13.31
CA ASP A 153 -2.18 -14.73 14.04
C ASP A 153 -3.56 -14.47 13.37
N PRO A 154 -4.45 -15.48 13.21
CA PRO A 154 -5.71 -15.32 12.47
C PRO A 154 -6.60 -14.17 12.94
N GLU A 155 -6.55 -13.82 14.23
CA GLU A 155 -7.29 -12.70 14.82
C GLU A 155 -6.73 -11.31 14.48
N ASN A 156 -5.47 -11.24 14.06
CA ASN A 156 -4.77 -10.03 13.63
C ASN A 156 -4.81 -9.82 12.12
N VAL A 157 -5.16 -10.85 11.35
CA VAL A 157 -5.21 -10.75 9.88
C VAL A 157 -6.21 -9.68 9.44
N ARG A 158 -5.71 -8.80 8.57
CA ARG A 158 -6.42 -7.66 7.98
C ARG A 158 -6.20 -7.63 6.49
N VAL A 159 -7.02 -6.85 5.78
CA VAL A 159 -6.84 -6.56 4.35
C VAL A 159 -5.43 -6.05 4.03
N TYR A 160 -4.82 -5.22 4.89
CA TYR A 160 -3.42 -4.79 4.74
C TYR A 160 -2.48 -5.99 4.54
N HIS A 161 -2.62 -7.02 5.37
CA HIS A 161 -1.70 -8.15 5.37
C HIS A 161 -1.74 -8.92 4.05
N ALA A 162 -2.95 -9.17 3.55
CA ALA A 162 -3.15 -9.82 2.27
C ALA A 162 -2.66 -9.00 1.06
N LEU A 163 -2.50 -7.68 1.21
CA LEU A 163 -2.07 -6.81 0.11
C LEU A 163 -0.58 -6.48 0.15
N PHE A 164 0.05 -6.49 1.34
CA PHE A 164 1.39 -5.94 1.51
C PHE A 164 2.36 -6.81 2.34
N SER A 165 1.94 -7.39 3.46
CA SER A 165 2.86 -8.01 4.43
C SER A 165 2.22 -9.13 5.27
N ASP A 166 2.98 -10.16 5.65
CA ASP A 166 2.59 -11.19 6.62
C ASP A 166 3.16 -10.91 8.04
N GLU A 167 3.60 -9.68 8.34
CA GLU A 167 3.95 -9.35 9.73
C GLU A 167 2.69 -9.29 10.61
N ASP A 168 2.77 -9.76 11.86
CA ASP A 168 1.62 -9.82 12.80
C ASP A 168 1.15 -8.45 13.33
N PHE A 169 1.41 -7.38 12.58
CA PHE A 169 1.08 -6.03 12.97
C PHE A 169 0.88 -5.09 11.78
N LEU A 170 0.08 -4.04 12.02
CA LEU A 170 -0.02 -2.93 11.08
C LEU A 170 1.13 -1.93 11.30
N PRO A 171 1.84 -1.46 10.26
CA PRO A 171 2.99 -0.57 10.41
C PRO A 171 2.70 0.72 11.18
N TRP A 172 1.45 1.21 11.11
CA TRP A 172 1.01 2.44 11.77
C TRP A 172 0.50 2.23 13.21
N GLN A 173 0.40 1.00 13.73
CA GLN A 173 -0.11 0.76 15.09
C GLN A 173 0.76 1.38 16.19
N PHE A 174 2.05 1.57 15.89
CA PHE A 174 3.03 2.19 16.78
C PHE A 174 3.16 3.70 16.57
N SER A 175 2.38 4.28 15.66
CA SER A 175 2.48 5.71 15.40
C SER A 175 1.95 6.52 16.59
N PRO A 176 2.66 7.58 17.02
CA PRO A 176 2.14 8.51 18.02
C PRO A 176 0.90 9.28 17.54
N LEU A 177 0.61 9.28 16.22
CA LEU A 177 -0.56 9.92 15.64
C LEU A 177 -1.83 9.08 15.74
N TYR A 178 -1.71 7.79 16.09
CA TYR A 178 -2.83 6.86 16.27
C TYR A 178 -2.81 6.25 17.68
N PRO A 179 -2.91 7.07 18.75
CA PRO A 179 -2.77 6.61 20.14
C PRO A 179 -3.87 5.63 20.58
N GLU A 180 -4.98 5.58 19.85
CA GLU A 180 -6.05 4.60 20.04
C GLU A 180 -5.60 3.16 19.71
N LEU A 181 -4.63 2.99 18.81
CA LEU A 181 -4.12 1.69 18.37
C LEU A 181 -3.05 1.14 19.32
N SER A 182 -2.32 2.01 20.01
CA SER A 182 -1.28 1.60 20.98
C SER A 182 -1.84 1.05 22.29
N ARG A 183 -3.17 0.86 22.40
CA ARG A 183 -3.88 0.35 23.59
C ARG A 183 -4.68 -0.89 23.23
N SER A 184 -3.99 -1.97 22.93
CA SER A 184 -4.57 -3.31 22.92
C SER A 184 -3.54 -4.24 23.54
N GLU A 185 -3.52 -4.25 24.88
CA GLU A 185 -2.94 -5.30 25.72
C GLU A 185 -4.07 -6.18 26.26
#